data_AF-A0A7S2QF80-F1
#
_entry.id   AF-A0A7S2QF80-F1
#
_cell.length_a   1.000
_cell.length_b   1.000
_cell.length_c   1.000
_cell.angle_alpha   90.00
_cell.angle_beta   90.00
_cell.angle_gamma   90.00
#
_symmetry.space_group_name_H-M   'P 1'
#
loop_
_entity.id
_entity.type
_entity.pdbx_description
1 polymer ?
#
loop_
_entity_poly.entity_id
_entity_poly.type
_entity_poly.pdbx_seq_one_letter_code
_entity_poly.pdbx_strand_id
1 'polypeptide(L)'
;RSGGACEDPQEGPLGGDGAGGTNRTLIVTDGGRFGRLSTSAMLALLLALLVSLELGVVCLPSVPWVIDKFFWIVALLFQTLMALFWPLQSCAPPRCLSVLMDICHWAFAVMSFSGVLLLRSNFSLLLVALVALLTISMRLIMDNTCIITAVAAVSSLPPISATAVTRLFGGLLATSALRLVLAAVFGEGWPVAQAFHALGLV
;
A
#
# COMPACT_ATOMS: atom_id res chain seq x y z
N ARG A 1 46.13 27.95 19.28
CA ARG A 1 47.06 28.70 18.38
C ARG A 1 47.15 27.89 17.10
N SER A 2 46.30 28.26 16.14
CA SER A 2 46.66 28.80 14.80
C SER A 2 47.01 27.69 13.82
N GLY A 3 46.40 27.54 12.65
CA GLY A 3 45.52 28.42 11.88
C GLY A 3 45.74 28.10 10.40
N GLY A 4 44.72 28.31 9.56
CA GLY A 4 44.75 28.09 8.10
C GLY A 4 43.38 27.56 7.65
N ALA A 5 42.29 28.34 7.68
CA ALA A 5 42.00 29.60 7.00
C ALA A 5 41.97 29.45 5.47
N CYS A 6 40.76 29.63 4.94
CA CYS A 6 40.40 29.75 3.54
C CYS A 6 41.11 30.92 2.88
N GLU A 7 41.60 30.71 1.65
CA GLU A 7 41.94 31.78 0.71
C GLU A 7 41.41 31.39 -0.69
N ASP A 8 40.32 32.03 -1.10
CA ASP A 8 40.16 32.62 -2.44
C ASP A 8 40.82 34.01 -2.38
N PRO A 9 41.36 34.63 -3.47
CA PRO A 9 40.63 34.83 -4.73
C PRO A 9 41.49 34.95 -6.03
N GLN A 10 40.86 34.89 -7.21
CA GLN A 10 41.20 35.84 -8.28
C GLN A 10 40.09 35.98 -9.34
N GLU A 11 39.57 37.20 -9.42
CA GLU A 11 38.73 37.73 -10.49
C GLU A 11 39.54 37.84 -11.80
N GLY A 12 38.91 37.47 -12.92
CA GLY A 12 39.33 37.83 -14.27
C GLY A 12 38.12 38.38 -15.05
N PRO A 13 38.20 39.57 -15.66
CA PRO A 13 37.06 40.18 -16.35
C PRO A 13 37.04 39.93 -17.87
N LEU A 14 35.81 39.81 -18.37
CA LEU A 14 35.27 40.28 -19.65
C LEU A 14 35.75 39.68 -20.99
N GLY A 15 34.80 39.05 -21.69
CA GLY A 15 34.76 39.04 -23.15
C GLY A 15 33.77 38.04 -23.76
N GLY A 16 32.62 38.52 -24.27
CA GLY A 16 31.89 37.83 -25.34
C GLY A 16 30.38 37.73 -25.17
N ASP A 17 29.66 38.66 -25.81
CA ASP A 17 28.21 38.83 -25.81
C ASP A 17 27.38 37.65 -26.34
N GLY A 18 26.17 37.53 -25.78
CA GLY A 18 24.95 37.35 -26.57
C GLY A 18 24.42 35.92 -26.75
N ALA A 19 23.55 35.48 -25.86
CA ALA A 19 22.21 34.97 -26.22
C ALA A 19 21.43 34.49 -24.99
N GLY A 20 20.23 35.03 -24.82
CA GLY A 20 19.11 34.27 -24.26
C GLY A 20 19.13 34.03 -22.77
N GLY A 21 18.83 35.09 -22.01
CA GLY A 21 18.37 34.96 -20.63
C GLY A 21 17.20 33.97 -20.55
N THR A 22 17.46 32.82 -19.93
CA THR A 22 16.44 32.05 -19.24
C THR A 22 16.99 31.71 -17.87
N ASN A 23 16.94 32.72 -16.99
CA ASN A 23 16.74 32.51 -15.56
C ASN A 23 15.45 31.68 -15.42
N ARG A 24 15.56 30.37 -15.55
CA ARG A 24 14.62 29.45 -14.93
C ARG A 24 14.92 29.46 -13.44
N THR A 25 14.54 30.56 -12.80
CA THR A 25 14.05 30.51 -11.44
C THR A 25 12.98 29.42 -11.45
N LEU A 26 13.38 28.24 -11.02
CA LEU A 26 12.49 27.14 -10.72
C LEU A 26 11.67 27.68 -9.54
N ILE A 27 10.54 28.32 -9.85
CA ILE A 27 9.50 28.63 -8.90
C ILE A 27 9.05 27.25 -8.43
N VAL A 28 9.72 26.76 -7.39
CA VAL A 28 9.20 25.71 -6.52
C VAL A 28 7.99 26.34 -5.86
N THR A 29 6.86 26.28 -6.55
CA THR A 29 5.57 26.70 -6.02
C THR A 29 5.35 25.98 -4.70
N ASP A 30 5.19 26.74 -3.62
CA ASP A 30 4.80 26.30 -2.28
C ASP A 30 3.50 25.44 -2.26
N GLY A 31 2.80 25.31 -3.39
CA GLY A 31 1.70 24.35 -3.60
C GLY A 31 2.09 22.88 -3.41
N GLY A 32 3.39 22.54 -3.45
CA GLY A 32 3.87 21.17 -3.18
C GLY A 32 3.74 20.73 -1.71
N ARG A 33 3.76 21.66 -0.75
CA ARG A 33 3.61 21.34 0.69
C ARG A 33 2.15 21.06 1.07
N PHE A 34 1.20 21.85 0.56
CA PHE A 34 -0.23 21.62 0.81
C PHE A 34 -0.73 20.33 0.15
N GLY A 35 -0.28 20.01 -1.07
CA GLY A 35 -0.59 18.73 -1.72
C GLY A 35 -0.01 17.51 -1.00
N ARG A 36 1.22 17.61 -0.46
CA ARG A 36 1.86 16.52 0.32
C ARG A 36 1.22 16.32 1.70
N LEU A 37 0.86 17.39 2.41
CA LEU A 37 0.18 17.29 3.72
C LEU A 37 -1.22 16.68 3.59
N SER A 38 -1.98 17.09 2.56
CA SER A 38 -3.32 16.55 2.28
C SER A 38 -3.28 15.04 1.98
N THR A 39 -2.33 14.60 1.15
CA THR A 39 -2.18 13.18 0.78
C THR A 39 -1.72 12.31 1.95
N SER A 40 -0.78 12.77 2.78
CA SER A 40 -0.37 12.01 3.97
C SER A 40 -1.47 11.89 5.01
N ALA A 41 -2.26 12.95 5.23
CA ALA A 41 -3.37 12.93 6.17
C ALA A 41 -4.50 12.01 5.69
N MET A 42 -4.81 12.05 4.39
CA MET A 42 -5.78 11.13 3.77
C MET A 42 -5.36 9.67 3.96
N LEU A 43 -4.07 9.36 3.79
CA LEU A 43 -3.55 8.00 3.97
C LEU A 43 -3.58 7.54 5.42
N ALA A 44 -3.22 8.42 6.35
CA ALA A 44 -3.33 8.11 7.77
C ALA A 44 -4.79 7.83 8.17
N LEU A 45 -5.74 8.62 7.67
CA LEU A 45 -7.16 8.41 7.90
C LEU A 45 -7.64 7.07 7.33
N LEU A 46 -7.22 6.72 6.11
CA LEU A 46 -7.60 5.46 5.48
C LEU A 46 -7.00 4.25 6.18
N LEU A 47 -5.75 4.35 6.62
CA LEU A 47 -5.12 3.31 7.44
C LEU A 47 -5.88 3.14 8.75
N ALA A 48 -6.20 4.24 9.44
CA ALA A 48 -6.97 4.19 10.69
C ALA A 48 -8.35 3.58 10.49
N LEU A 49 -9.03 3.92 9.39
CA LEU A 49 -10.32 3.34 9.02
C LEU A 49 -10.21 1.83 8.76
N LEU A 50 -9.20 1.43 7.99
CA LEU A 50 -8.97 0.03 7.64
C LEU A 50 -8.65 -0.82 8.87
N VAL A 51 -7.74 -0.35 9.74
CA VAL A 51 -7.43 -0.96 11.03
C VAL A 51 -8.68 -1.08 11.90
N SER A 52 -9.51 -0.04 11.94
CA SER A 52 -10.76 -0.06 12.72
C SER A 52 -11.75 -1.09 12.20
N LEU A 53 -11.87 -1.23 10.87
CA LEU A 53 -12.71 -2.24 10.24
C LEU A 53 -12.19 -3.66 10.51
N GLU A 54 -10.88 -3.87 10.43
CA GLU A 54 -10.24 -5.16 10.73
C GLU A 54 -10.45 -5.56 12.19
N LEU A 55 -10.22 -4.65 13.15
CA LEU A 55 -10.53 -4.88 14.57
C LEU A 55 -12.03 -5.19 14.75
N GLY A 56 -12.89 -4.44 14.06
CA GLY A 56 -14.33 -4.65 14.09
C GLY A 56 -14.72 -6.07 13.68
N VAL A 57 -14.16 -6.57 12.56
CA VAL A 57 -14.39 -7.94 12.08
C VAL A 57 -13.84 -8.99 13.06
N VAL A 58 -12.67 -8.76 13.66
CA VAL A 58 -12.09 -9.65 14.68
C VAL A 58 -13.00 -9.75 15.91
N CYS A 59 -13.57 -8.63 16.35
CA CYS A 59 -14.45 -8.58 17.51
C CYS A 59 -15.89 -9.01 17.21
N LEU A 60 -16.29 -9.12 15.94
CA LEU A 60 -17.67 -9.42 15.57
C LEU A 60 -18.02 -10.89 15.92
N PRO A 61 -19.09 -11.13 16.71
CA PRO A 61 -19.52 -12.50 17.03
C PRO A 61 -20.09 -13.23 15.80
N SER A 62 -20.64 -12.47 14.84
CA SER A 62 -21.14 -12.99 13.55
C SER A 62 -20.04 -13.53 12.62
N VAL A 63 -18.76 -13.39 13.00
CA VAL A 63 -17.62 -14.02 12.34
C VAL A 63 -17.14 -15.15 13.27
N PRO A 64 -17.78 -16.34 13.22
CA PRO A 64 -17.51 -17.41 14.18
C PRO A 64 -16.20 -18.14 13.90
N TRP A 65 -15.64 -17.99 12.70
CA TRP A 65 -14.50 -18.77 12.23
C TRP A 65 -13.19 -18.25 12.83
N VAL A 66 -12.49 -19.12 13.58
CA VAL A 66 -11.18 -18.79 14.16
C VAL A 66 -10.15 -18.44 13.09
N ILE A 67 -10.23 -19.11 11.92
CA ILE A 67 -9.30 -18.85 10.80
C ILE A 67 -9.41 -17.41 10.29
N ASP A 68 -10.63 -16.86 10.18
CA ASP A 68 -10.87 -15.48 9.78
C ASP A 68 -10.27 -14.51 10.81
N LYS A 69 -10.49 -14.75 12.11
CA LYS A 69 -9.93 -13.90 13.18
C LYS A 69 -8.40 -13.93 13.18
N PHE A 70 -7.81 -15.12 13.05
CA PHE A 70 -6.36 -15.28 12.97
C PHE A 70 -5.78 -14.53 11.76
N PHE A 71 -6.42 -14.66 10.60
CA PHE A 71 -6.03 -13.96 9.38
C PHE A 71 -5.97 -12.44 9.60
N TRP A 72 -7.01 -11.85 10.16
CA TRP A 72 -7.04 -10.40 10.42
C TRP A 72 -6.06 -9.95 11.51
N ILE A 73 -5.83 -10.76 12.55
CA ILE A 73 -4.80 -10.46 13.56
C ILE A 73 -3.40 -10.41 12.93
N VAL A 74 -3.09 -11.34 12.04
CA VAL A 74 -1.81 -11.34 11.30
C VAL A 74 -1.74 -10.12 10.37
N ALA A 75 -2.83 -9.75 9.70
CA ALA A 75 -2.89 -8.53 8.90
C ALA A 75 -2.60 -7.27 9.73
N LEU A 76 -3.23 -7.13 10.88
CA LEU A 76 -3.01 -6.04 11.83
C LEU A 76 -1.56 -5.99 12.34
N LEU A 77 -0.94 -7.14 12.59
CA LEU A 77 0.48 -7.21 12.98
C LEU A 77 1.38 -6.60 11.89
N PHE A 78 1.21 -7.02 10.64
CA PHE A 78 2.01 -6.47 9.53
C PHE A 78 1.73 -4.99 9.27
N GLN A 79 0.47 -4.54 9.41
CA GLN A 79 0.14 -3.11 9.32
C GLN A 79 0.77 -2.30 10.44
N THR A 80 0.81 -2.85 11.66
CA THR A 80 1.48 -2.23 12.80
C THR A 80 2.98 -2.12 12.54
N LEU A 81 3.61 -3.17 12.01
CA LEU A 81 5.03 -3.13 11.61
C LEU A 81 5.30 -2.06 10.55
N MET A 82 4.40 -1.91 9.56
CA MET A 82 4.47 -0.83 8.58
C MET A 82 4.23 0.56 9.19
N ALA A 83 3.36 0.69 10.20
CA ALA A 83 3.13 1.97 10.87
C ALA A 83 4.34 2.38 11.73
N LEU A 84 4.98 1.41 12.40
CA LEU A 84 6.20 1.60 13.19
C LEU A 84 7.41 2.01 12.33
N PHE A 85 7.36 1.81 11.01
CA PHE A 85 8.36 2.33 10.08
C PHE A 85 8.54 3.85 10.19
N TRP A 86 7.44 4.60 10.36
CA TRP A 86 7.46 6.06 10.35
C TRP A 86 8.38 6.69 11.42
N PRO A 87 8.33 6.27 12.70
CA PRO A 87 9.30 6.73 13.71
C PRO A 87 10.68 6.08 13.57
N LEU A 88 10.79 4.86 13.02
CA LEU A 88 12.07 4.13 12.92
C LEU A 88 12.98 4.61 11.78
N GLN A 89 12.44 5.33 10.79
CA GLN A 89 13.22 5.84 9.65
C GLN A 89 14.44 6.69 10.05
N SER A 90 14.35 7.38 11.19
CA SER A 90 15.41 8.26 11.70
C SER A 90 16.51 7.52 12.47
N CYS A 91 16.27 6.28 12.87
CA CYS A 91 17.12 5.54 13.82
C CYS A 91 17.69 4.24 13.24
N ALA A 92 17.09 3.68 12.19
CA ALA A 92 17.46 2.37 11.65
C ALA A 92 18.28 2.48 10.35
N PRO A 93 19.17 1.52 10.05
CA PRO A 93 19.90 1.47 8.78
C PRO A 93 18.94 1.38 7.58
N PRO A 94 19.20 2.09 6.47
CA PRO A 94 18.33 2.11 5.29
C PRO A 94 18.04 0.71 4.70
N ARG A 95 19.01 -0.20 4.78
CA ARG A 95 18.85 -1.59 4.30
C ARG A 95 17.85 -2.39 5.13
N CYS A 96 17.87 -2.24 6.46
CA CYS A 96 16.94 -2.94 7.35
C CYS A 96 15.50 -2.46 7.09
N LEU A 97 15.34 -1.15 6.93
CA LEU A 97 14.07 -0.51 6.62
C LEU A 97 13.50 -0.97 5.26
N SER A 98 14.33 -1.03 4.22
CA SER A 98 13.95 -1.53 2.90
C SER A 98 13.45 -2.99 2.96
N VAL A 99 14.22 -3.88 3.60
CA VAL A 99 13.86 -5.30 3.72
C VAL A 99 12.57 -5.51 4.52
N LEU A 100 12.38 -4.78 5.62
CA LEU A 100 11.15 -4.86 6.40
C LEU A 100 9.93 -4.46 5.57
N MET A 101 10.02 -3.36 4.82
CA MET A 101 8.95 -2.91 3.93
C MET A 101 8.65 -3.92 2.82
N ASP A 102 9.69 -4.55 2.26
CA ASP A 102 9.54 -5.61 1.26
C ASP A 102 8.79 -6.81 1.84
N ILE A 103 9.16 -7.27 3.03
CA ILE A 103 8.49 -8.39 3.72
C ILE A 103 7.03 -8.05 4.00
N CYS A 104 6.74 -6.88 4.57
CA CYS A 104 5.38 -6.45 4.87
C CYS A 104 4.53 -6.33 3.61
N HIS A 105 5.12 -5.82 2.52
CA HIS A 105 4.44 -5.69 1.24
C HIS A 105 4.06 -7.06 0.65
N TRP A 106 5.01 -8.00 0.63
CA TRP A 106 4.75 -9.37 0.17
C TRP A 106 3.77 -10.11 1.06
N ALA A 107 3.88 -9.95 2.38
CA ALA A 107 2.92 -10.51 3.32
C ALA A 107 1.51 -10.00 3.04
N PHE A 108 1.34 -8.68 2.84
CA PHE A 108 0.06 -8.09 2.46
C PHE A 108 -0.48 -8.67 1.15
N ALA A 109 0.37 -8.81 0.13
CA ALA A 109 -0.04 -9.40 -1.15
C ALA A 109 -0.49 -10.86 -0.96
N VAL A 110 0.37 -11.70 -0.36
CA VAL A 110 0.08 -13.12 -0.12
C VAL A 110 -1.19 -13.29 0.72
N MET A 111 -1.35 -12.51 1.78
CA MET A 111 -2.58 -12.52 2.59
C MET A 111 -3.79 -12.12 1.74
N SER A 112 -3.75 -11.00 1.01
CA SER A 112 -4.87 -10.53 0.21
C SER A 112 -5.36 -11.60 -0.78
N PHE A 113 -4.44 -12.27 -1.48
CA PHE A 113 -4.79 -13.34 -2.43
C PHE A 113 -5.23 -14.64 -1.74
N SER A 114 -4.55 -15.06 -0.67
CA SER A 114 -4.93 -16.27 0.06
C SER A 114 -6.24 -16.10 0.82
N GLY A 115 -6.60 -14.87 1.19
CA GLY A 115 -7.84 -14.53 1.88
C GLY A 115 -9.08 -14.97 1.12
N VAL A 116 -9.08 -14.89 -0.22
CA VAL A 116 -10.20 -15.38 -1.05
C VAL A 116 -10.46 -16.87 -0.85
N LEU A 117 -9.41 -17.65 -0.61
CA LEU A 117 -9.49 -19.10 -0.41
C LEU A 117 -9.72 -19.49 1.05
N LEU A 118 -9.15 -18.74 1.99
CA LEU A 118 -9.12 -19.08 3.41
C LEU A 118 -10.30 -18.52 4.20
N LEU A 119 -10.76 -17.30 3.87
CA LEU A 119 -11.81 -16.62 4.62
C LEU A 119 -13.16 -17.27 4.35
N ARG A 120 -13.95 -17.43 5.41
CA ARG A 120 -15.25 -18.12 5.33
C ARG A 120 -16.43 -17.19 5.54
N SER A 121 -16.26 -16.16 6.36
CA SER A 121 -17.34 -15.21 6.61
C SER A 121 -17.52 -14.22 5.46
N ASN A 122 -18.76 -13.88 5.16
CA ASN A 122 -19.12 -12.84 4.19
C ASN A 122 -18.55 -11.49 4.58
N PHE A 123 -18.50 -11.15 5.88
CA PHE A 123 -17.92 -9.89 6.34
C PHE A 123 -16.42 -9.81 6.06
N SER A 124 -15.68 -10.90 6.28
CA SER A 124 -14.26 -10.98 5.95
C SER A 124 -14.02 -10.87 4.44
N LEU A 125 -14.80 -11.60 3.64
CA LEU A 125 -14.69 -11.53 2.17
C LEU A 125 -15.05 -10.15 1.62
N LEU A 126 -16.07 -9.51 2.19
CA LEU A 126 -16.47 -8.14 1.86
C LEU A 126 -15.34 -7.16 2.18
N LEU A 127 -14.71 -7.29 3.34
CA LEU A 127 -13.59 -6.44 3.71
C LEU A 127 -12.42 -6.61 2.72
N VAL A 128 -12.05 -7.83 2.34
CA VAL A 128 -11.03 -8.06 1.29
C VAL A 128 -11.41 -7.42 -0.05
N ALA A 129 -12.68 -7.56 -0.48
CA ALA A 129 -13.16 -6.92 -1.70
C ALA A 129 -13.08 -5.39 -1.63
N LEU A 130 -13.42 -4.80 -0.48
CA LEU A 130 -13.31 -3.36 -0.24
C LEU A 130 -11.85 -2.89 -0.24
N VAL A 131 -10.93 -3.66 0.35
CA VAL A 131 -9.49 -3.36 0.30
C VAL A 131 -8.98 -3.40 -1.15
N ALA A 132 -9.38 -4.39 -1.94
CA ALA A 132 -9.01 -4.49 -3.34
C ALA A 132 -9.55 -3.29 -4.14
N LEU A 133 -10.83 -2.94 -3.95
CA LEU A 133 -11.45 -1.78 -4.59
C LEU A 133 -10.77 -0.47 -4.18
N LEU A 134 -10.52 -0.26 -2.89
CA LEU A 134 -9.83 0.91 -2.38
C LEU A 134 -8.42 1.03 -2.99
N THR A 135 -7.71 -0.09 -3.09
CA THR A 135 -6.37 -0.13 -3.69
C THR A 135 -6.39 0.27 -5.17
N ILE A 136 -7.38 -0.21 -5.93
CA ILE A 136 -7.56 0.16 -7.34
C ILE A 136 -7.95 1.64 -7.45
N SER A 137 -8.95 2.10 -6.69
CA SER A 137 -9.41 3.49 -6.71
C SER A 137 -8.27 4.45 -6.40
N MET A 138 -7.46 4.16 -5.38
CA MET A 138 -6.30 4.98 -5.07
C MET A 138 -5.24 5.00 -6.16
N ARG A 139 -5.01 3.86 -6.81
CA ARG A 139 -4.10 3.81 -7.96
C ARG A 139 -4.61 4.66 -9.12
N LEU A 140 -5.91 4.65 -9.38
CA LEU A 140 -6.52 5.47 -10.45
C LEU A 140 -6.47 6.97 -10.12
N ILE A 141 -6.73 7.35 -8.87
CA ILE A 141 -6.66 8.76 -8.42
C ILE A 141 -5.22 9.29 -8.48
N MET A 142 -4.23 8.43 -8.25
CA MET A 142 -2.81 8.80 -8.28
C MET A 142 -2.15 8.54 -9.64
N ASP A 143 -2.90 8.53 -10.76
CA ASP A 143 -2.36 8.35 -12.12
C ASP A 143 -1.46 7.10 -12.30
N ASN A 144 -1.81 5.99 -11.66
CA ASN A 144 -1.04 4.74 -11.60
C ASN A 144 0.34 4.84 -10.89
N THR A 145 0.71 6.00 -10.37
CA THR A 145 1.77 6.12 -9.35
C THR A 145 1.22 5.64 -8.01
N CYS A 146 1.37 4.36 -7.71
CA CYS A 146 0.98 3.84 -6.42
C CYS A 146 1.89 4.35 -5.29
N ILE A 147 1.35 4.52 -4.09
CA ILE A 147 2.16 4.65 -2.86
C ILE A 147 3.08 3.44 -2.71
N ILE A 148 2.61 2.24 -3.08
CA ILE A 148 3.45 1.05 -3.15
C ILE A 148 4.60 1.24 -4.14
N THR A 149 4.42 1.92 -5.27
CA THR A 149 5.54 2.20 -6.20
C THR A 149 6.45 3.33 -5.71
N ALA A 150 5.93 4.31 -4.96
CA ALA A 150 6.72 5.37 -4.34
C ALA A 150 7.53 4.85 -3.13
N VAL A 151 6.96 3.93 -2.35
CA VAL A 151 7.61 3.20 -1.26
C VAL A 151 8.54 2.13 -1.83
N ALA A 152 8.19 1.48 -2.93
CA ALA A 152 9.06 0.54 -3.64
C ALA A 152 10.21 1.22 -4.39
N ALA A 153 10.20 2.55 -4.58
CA ALA A 153 11.42 3.26 -4.98
C ALA A 153 12.53 3.16 -3.91
N VAL A 154 12.16 2.82 -2.67
CA VAL A 154 13.06 2.50 -1.55
C VAL A 154 13.23 0.97 -1.38
N SER A 155 12.53 0.15 -2.18
CA SER A 155 12.59 -1.31 -2.18
C SER A 155 13.79 -1.82 -2.98
N SER A 156 14.28 -2.99 -2.58
CA SER A 156 15.37 -3.69 -3.27
C SER A 156 14.92 -4.47 -4.52
N LEU A 157 13.62 -4.44 -4.85
CA LEU A 157 13.00 -5.28 -5.87
C LEU A 157 12.95 -4.61 -7.25
N PRO A 158 12.95 -5.42 -8.33
CA PRO A 158 12.83 -4.90 -9.69
C PRO A 158 11.50 -4.17 -9.88
N PRO A 159 11.49 -3.09 -10.69
CA PRO A 159 10.30 -2.27 -10.89
C PRO A 159 9.15 -3.08 -11.50
N ILE A 160 8.05 -3.21 -10.76
CA ILE A 160 6.84 -3.87 -11.24
C ILE A 160 6.04 -2.89 -12.11
N SER A 161 5.61 -3.34 -13.29
CA SER A 161 4.75 -2.54 -14.17
C SER A 161 3.46 -2.14 -13.45
N ALA A 162 3.12 -0.83 -13.48
CA ALA A 162 1.93 -0.31 -12.84
C ALA A 162 0.64 -0.99 -13.34
N THR A 163 0.58 -1.33 -14.62
CA THR A 163 -0.55 -2.05 -15.24
C THR A 163 -0.68 -3.47 -14.71
N ALA A 164 0.43 -4.15 -14.40
CA ALA A 164 0.40 -5.51 -13.86
C ALA A 164 -0.27 -5.54 -12.48
N VAL A 165 0.02 -4.54 -11.64
CA VAL A 165 -0.56 -4.50 -10.29
C VAL A 165 -2.05 -4.18 -10.33
N THR A 166 -2.48 -3.25 -11.19
CA THR A 166 -3.92 -2.97 -11.37
C THR A 166 -4.68 -4.21 -11.85
N ARG A 167 -4.11 -5.01 -12.76
CA ARG A 167 -4.70 -6.29 -13.20
C ARG A 167 -4.75 -7.31 -12.07
N LEU A 168 -3.69 -7.42 -11.26
CA LEU A 168 -3.64 -8.33 -10.11
C LEU A 168 -4.73 -8.02 -9.08
N PHE A 169 -4.85 -6.76 -8.66
CA PHE A 169 -5.93 -6.35 -7.75
C PHE A 169 -7.31 -6.43 -8.41
N GLY A 170 -7.42 -6.22 -9.72
CA GLY A 170 -8.66 -6.46 -10.47
C GLY A 170 -9.08 -7.94 -10.42
N GLY A 171 -8.13 -8.87 -10.59
CA GLY A 171 -8.38 -10.31 -10.41
C GLY A 171 -8.77 -10.67 -8.99
N LEU A 172 -8.14 -10.05 -7.98
CA LEU A 172 -8.53 -10.21 -6.58
C LEU A 172 -9.98 -9.75 -6.33
N LEU A 173 -10.36 -8.58 -6.87
CA LEU A 173 -11.71 -8.06 -6.74
C LEU A 173 -12.73 -9.00 -7.41
N ALA A 174 -12.46 -9.44 -8.64
CA ALA A 174 -13.34 -10.34 -9.38
C ALA A 174 -13.53 -11.70 -8.66
N THR A 175 -12.45 -12.28 -8.16
CA THR A 175 -12.50 -13.56 -7.42
C THR A 175 -13.18 -13.42 -6.06
N SER A 176 -12.96 -12.31 -5.34
CA SER A 176 -13.66 -12.00 -4.09
C SER A 176 -15.15 -11.80 -4.32
N ALA A 177 -15.53 -11.07 -5.38
CA ALA A 177 -16.92 -10.87 -5.77
C ALA A 177 -17.61 -12.19 -6.12
N LEU A 178 -16.95 -13.05 -6.91
CA LEU A 178 -17.46 -14.39 -7.22
C LEU A 178 -17.69 -15.21 -5.94
N ARG A 179 -16.75 -15.16 -4.99
CA ARG A 179 -16.88 -15.85 -3.69
C ARG A 179 -18.00 -15.31 -2.84
N LEU A 180 -18.23 -14.00 -2.83
CA LEU A 180 -19.38 -13.39 -2.15
C LEU A 180 -20.70 -13.86 -2.76
N VAL A 181 -20.79 -13.95 -4.10
CA VAL A 181 -21.98 -14.46 -4.78
C VAL A 181 -22.21 -15.93 -4.41
N LEU A 182 -21.17 -16.78 -4.45
CA LEU A 182 -21.28 -18.18 -4.05
C LEU A 182 -21.72 -18.32 -2.59
N ALA A 183 -21.16 -17.52 -1.69
CA ALA A 183 -21.52 -17.55 -0.28
C ALA A 183 -22.95 -17.02 -0.01
N ALA A 184 -23.43 -16.08 -0.83
CA ALA A 184 -24.82 -15.61 -0.75
C ALA A 184 -25.83 -16.67 -1.21
N VAL A 185 -25.47 -17.49 -2.21
CA VAL A 185 -26.37 -18.52 -2.77
C VAL A 185 -26.30 -19.83 -1.97
N PHE A 186 -25.10 -20.28 -1.61
CA PHE A 186 -24.86 -21.60 -1.02
C PHE A 186 -24.53 -21.55 0.49
N GLY A 187 -24.50 -20.35 1.09
CA GLY A 187 -24.14 -20.14 2.49
C GLY A 187 -22.64 -19.95 2.73
N GLU A 188 -22.29 -19.47 3.93
CA GLU A 188 -20.90 -19.26 4.33
C GLU A 188 -20.11 -20.58 4.46
N GLY A 189 -18.83 -20.56 4.12
CA GLY A 189 -17.97 -21.73 4.28
C GLY A 189 -16.80 -21.80 3.31
N TRP A 190 -16.29 -23.02 3.17
CA TRP A 190 -15.15 -23.29 2.29
C TRP A 190 -15.53 -23.14 0.81
N PRO A 191 -14.62 -22.59 -0.02
CA PRO A 191 -14.88 -22.43 -1.45
C PRO A 191 -15.13 -23.76 -2.15
N VAL A 192 -14.42 -24.81 -1.73
CA VAL A 192 -14.55 -26.15 -2.31
C VAL A 192 -15.93 -26.74 -2.02
N ALA A 193 -16.48 -26.55 -0.81
CA ALA A 193 -17.81 -27.01 -0.47
C ALA A 193 -18.89 -26.28 -1.29
N GLN A 194 -18.75 -24.96 -1.44
CA GLN A 194 -19.64 -24.15 -2.29
C GLN A 194 -19.57 -24.59 -3.76
N ALA A 195 -18.38 -24.90 -4.26
CA ALA A 195 -18.20 -25.40 -5.63
C ALA A 195 -18.85 -26.78 -5.83
N PHE A 196 -18.74 -27.68 -4.86
CA PHE A 196 -19.38 -29.00 -4.94
C PHE A 196 -20.91 -28.90 -4.90
N HIS A 197 -21.47 -28.01 -4.07
CA HIS A 197 -22.90 -27.72 -4.10
C HIS A 197 -23.34 -27.13 -5.44
N ALA A 198 -22.57 -26.18 -5.99
CA ALA A 198 -22.87 -25.59 -7.29
C ALA A 198 -22.84 -26.62 -8.44
N LEU A 199 -22.01 -27.65 -8.33
CA LEU A 199 -21.90 -28.75 -9.30
C LEU A 199 -22.89 -29.89 -9.04
N GLY A 200 -23.73 -29.80 -8.00
CA GLY A 200 -24.68 -30.86 -7.63
C GLY A 200 -24.03 -32.14 -7.14
N LEU A 201 -22.79 -32.06 -6.64
CA LEU A 201 -22.04 -33.21 -6.12
C LEU A 201 -22.32 -33.49 -4.63
N VAL A 202 -22.94 -32.54 -3.92
CA VAL A 202 -23.37 -32.61 -2.51
C VAL A 202 -24.65 -31.82 -2.32
#